data_AF-G2R266-F1
#
_entry.id   AF-G2R266-F1
#
_cell.length_a   1.000
_cell.length_b   1.000
_cell.length_c   1.000
_cell.angle_alpha   90.00
_cell.angle_beta   90.00
_cell.angle_gamma   90.00
#
_symmetry.space_group_name_H-M   'P 1'
#
loop_
_entity.id
_entity.type
_entity.pdbx_description
1 polymer ?
#
loop_
_entity_poly.entity_id
_entity_poly.type
_entity_poly.pdbx_seq_one_letter_code
_entity_poly.pdbx_strand_id
1 'polypeptide(L)'
;MADGNNDARAVVHRAVRNGREYIEYADGSSWTRKLDRATGQPVSDWVTVEKPPPADDNDGGTSEKTASIKRCLSVVAEHQAEGEPKHWYLFAHRPNDMGTGPGQVWQVTGDAEFMRYDHSAADVDRMSSPSYAWHQVVSRALADERFARVDEIARAERPPSAPSRAAVTEHCQGWTIRVLRRLVGEGIVDESVVRMLEGYMDPIRN
;
A
#
# COMPACT_ATOMS: atom_id res chain seq x y z
N MET A 1 -7.32 36.82 32.22
CA MET A 1 -8.54 36.09 32.62
C MET A 1 -9.04 35.40 31.35
N ALA A 2 -9.00 34.08 31.18
CA ALA A 2 -8.96 32.99 32.15
C ALA A 2 -7.97 31.89 31.70
N ASP A 3 -7.05 31.53 32.59
CA ASP A 3 -6.36 30.23 32.59
C ASP A 3 -7.38 29.20 33.09
N GLY A 4 -7.96 28.45 32.15
CA GLY A 4 -9.04 27.51 32.40
C GLY A 4 -8.56 26.07 32.32
N ASN A 5 -7.98 25.60 33.43
CA ASN A 5 -8.15 24.25 33.96
C ASN A 5 -8.14 23.09 32.92
N ASN A 6 -6.93 22.68 32.50
CA ASN A 6 -6.78 21.46 31.70
C ASN A 6 -6.93 20.25 32.63
N ASP A 7 -8.19 19.82 32.69
CA ASP A 7 -8.75 18.60 33.24
C ASP A 7 -7.75 17.48 33.54
N ALA A 8 -7.86 16.91 34.73
CA ALA A 8 -7.13 15.73 35.22
C ALA A 8 -7.53 14.43 34.51
N ARG A 9 -7.76 14.50 33.20
CA ARG A 9 -8.10 13.37 32.35
C ARG A 9 -6.82 12.76 31.81
N ALA A 10 -6.63 11.47 32.08
CA ALA A 10 -5.49 10.73 31.56
C ALA A 10 -5.53 10.72 30.02
N VAL A 11 -4.53 11.33 29.39
CA VAL A 11 -4.33 11.25 27.94
C VAL A 11 -3.90 9.82 27.62
N VAL A 12 -4.68 9.13 26.81
CA VAL A 12 -4.38 7.75 26.37
C VAL A 12 -3.66 7.79 25.03
N HIS A 13 -3.98 8.76 24.18
CA HIS A 13 -3.34 8.90 22.88
C HIS A 13 -3.15 10.37 22.48
N ARG A 14 -1.99 10.69 21.90
CA ARG A 14 -1.68 12.02 21.36
C ARG A 14 -0.91 11.86 20.06
N ALA A 15 -1.37 12.53 19.01
CA ALA A 15 -0.76 12.46 17.69
C ALA A 15 -0.82 13.80 16.96
N VAL A 16 0.21 14.09 16.16
CA VAL A 16 0.24 15.24 15.25
C VAL A 16 0.24 14.73 13.81
N ARG A 17 -0.72 15.16 12.99
CA ARG A 17 -0.84 14.77 11.58
C ARG A 17 -1.34 15.95 10.72
N ASN A 18 -0.70 16.20 9.59
CA ASN A 18 -1.12 17.19 8.58
C ASN A 18 -1.31 18.63 9.09
N GLY A 19 -0.57 19.05 10.13
CA GLY A 19 -0.73 20.36 10.77
C GLY A 19 -1.92 20.41 11.74
N ARG A 20 -2.31 19.27 12.31
CA ARG A 20 -3.30 19.16 13.37
C ARG A 20 -2.79 18.27 14.49
N GLU A 21 -3.14 18.65 15.70
CA GLU A 21 -2.92 17.86 16.89
C GLU A 21 -4.22 17.20 17.32
N TYR A 22 -4.12 15.94 17.75
CA TYR A 22 -5.23 15.13 18.23
C TYR A 22 -4.87 14.60 19.62
N ILE A 23 -5.83 14.66 20.54
CA ILE A 23 -5.72 14.07 21.87
C ILE A 23 -6.97 13.23 22.11
N GLU A 24 -6.76 12.02 22.61
CA GLU A 24 -7.80 11.15 23.15
C GLU A 24 -7.55 10.91 24.64
N TYR A 25 -8.62 11.07 25.41
CA TYR A 25 -8.62 10.87 26.85
C TYR A 25 -9.21 9.50 27.21
N ALA A 26 -8.95 9.03 28.44
CA ALA A 26 -9.43 7.74 28.93
C ALA A 26 -10.95 7.62 29.01
N ASP A 27 -11.67 8.74 29.02
CA ASP A 27 -13.13 8.79 28.95
C ASP A 27 -13.68 8.60 27.52
N GLY A 28 -12.80 8.40 26.54
CA GLY A 28 -13.14 8.23 25.13
C GLY A 28 -13.46 9.54 24.41
N SER A 29 -13.33 10.71 25.06
CA SER A 29 -13.42 11.99 24.37
C SER A 29 -12.19 12.24 23.51
N SER A 30 -12.42 12.74 22.30
CA SER A 30 -11.36 13.07 21.34
C SER A 30 -11.45 14.54 20.97
N TRP A 31 -10.30 15.20 20.91
CA TRP A 31 -10.19 16.63 20.65
C TRP A 31 -9.15 16.87 19.57
N THR A 32 -9.36 17.89 18.74
CA THR A 32 -8.41 18.31 17.73
C THR A 32 -8.18 19.81 17.73
N ARG A 33 -6.97 20.25 17.40
CA ARG A 33 -6.65 21.65 17.13
C ARG A 33 -5.71 21.78 15.93
N LYS A 34 -5.73 22.92 15.27
CA LYS A 34 -4.79 23.24 14.18
C LYS A 34 -3.45 23.69 14.75
N LEU A 35 -2.37 23.24 14.13
CA LEU A 35 -1.02 23.71 14.36
C LEU A 35 -0.53 24.48 13.14
N ASP A 36 0.22 25.54 13.37
CA ASP A 36 1.06 26.16 12.36
C ASP A 36 2.12 25.14 11.89
N ARG A 37 2.24 24.95 10.57
CA ARG A 37 3.12 23.90 10.03
C ARG A 37 4.61 24.25 10.12
N ALA A 38 4.96 25.53 10.17
CA ALA A 38 6.35 25.97 10.22
C ALA A 38 6.90 25.98 11.64
N THR A 39 6.05 26.32 12.62
CA THR A 39 6.45 26.53 14.02
C THR A 39 5.94 25.44 14.97
N GLY A 40 5.00 24.60 14.52
CA GLY A 40 4.35 23.57 15.35
C GLY A 40 3.45 24.14 16.44
N GLN A 41 3.23 25.46 16.48
CA GLN A 41 2.45 26.11 17.52
C GLN A 41 0.94 26.04 17.23
N PRO A 42 0.08 25.96 18.25
CA PRO A 42 -1.37 25.99 18.07
C PRO A 42 -1.85 27.28 17.42
N VAL A 43 -2.64 27.16 16.35
CA VAL A 43 -3.31 28.29 15.66
C VAL A 43 -4.83 28.25 15.80
N SER A 44 -5.36 27.27 16.52
CA SER A 44 -6.76 27.23 16.93
C SER A 44 -6.90 26.65 18.33
N ASP A 45 -8.04 26.95 18.95
CA ASP A 45 -8.47 26.26 20.16
C ASP A 45 -8.80 24.79 19.87
N TRP A 46 -8.91 24.01 20.95
CA TRP A 46 -9.34 22.63 20.90
C TRP A 46 -10.83 22.55 20.55
N VAL A 47 -11.15 21.71 19.58
CA VAL A 47 -12.52 21.40 19.15
C VAL A 47 -12.78 19.92 19.39
N THR A 48 -13.92 19.60 20.00
CA THR A 48 -14.34 18.21 20.21
C THR A 48 -14.57 17.53 18.87
N VAL A 49 -14.00 16.34 18.69
CA VAL A 49 -14.30 15.47 17.57
C VAL A 49 -15.55 14.69 17.95
N GLU A 50 -16.71 15.08 17.41
CA GLU A 50 -17.93 14.27 17.54
C GLU A 50 -17.68 12.91 16.90
N LYS A 51 -17.53 11.88 17.74
CA LYS A 51 -17.60 10.49 17.27
C LYS A 51 -18.99 10.31 16.66
N PRO A 52 -19.12 9.78 15.42
CA PRO A 52 -20.43 9.51 14.86
C PRO A 52 -21.23 8.65 15.85
N PRO A 53 -22.54 8.93 16.04
CA PRO A 53 -23.31 8.28 17.08
C PRO A 53 -23.23 6.75 16.93
N PRO A 54 -23.08 6.00 18.04
CA PRO A 54 -23.18 4.55 17.99
C PRO A 54 -24.57 4.21 17.43
N ALA A 55 -24.61 3.39 16.39
CA ALA A 55 -25.85 3.00 15.75
C ALA A 55 -26.74 2.30 16.80
N ASP A 56 -27.95 2.82 17.00
CA ASP A 56 -28.96 2.19 17.84
C ASP A 56 -29.29 0.79 17.30
N ASP A 57 -29.05 -0.22 18.13
CA ASP A 57 -29.50 -1.59 17.95
C ASP A 57 -31.03 -1.67 18.15
N ASN A 58 -31.82 -1.56 17.07
CA ASN A 58 -33.12 -2.24 16.94
C ASN A 58 -33.79 -2.02 15.57
N ASP A 59 -33.67 -2.99 14.68
CA ASP A 59 -34.76 -3.92 14.31
C ASP A 59 -34.32 -4.73 13.08
N GLY A 60 -34.79 -5.97 13.00
CA GLY A 60 -34.17 -7.07 12.30
C GLY A 60 -33.98 -6.90 10.79
N GLY A 61 -32.78 -7.25 10.35
CA GLY A 61 -32.59 -7.99 9.10
C GLY A 61 -31.84 -7.26 7.99
N THR A 62 -30.74 -7.89 7.59
CA THR A 62 -29.99 -7.73 6.32
C THR A 62 -29.07 -6.52 6.20
N SER A 63 -27.84 -6.73 6.70
CA SER A 63 -26.57 -6.60 5.96
C SER A 63 -26.49 -5.45 4.96
N GLU A 64 -25.83 -4.34 5.33
CA GLU A 64 -24.94 -3.53 4.46
C GLU A 64 -24.57 -2.19 5.12
N LYS A 65 -23.44 -2.16 5.85
CA LYS A 65 -22.54 -0.98 5.84
C LYS A 65 -21.17 -1.24 6.46
N THR A 66 -20.57 -2.40 6.20
CA THR A 66 -19.11 -2.44 6.18
C THR A 66 -18.70 -1.72 4.92
N ALA A 67 -18.21 -0.48 5.03
CA ALA A 67 -17.49 0.13 3.92
C ALA A 67 -16.31 -0.80 3.61
N SER A 68 -16.48 -1.69 2.63
CA SER A 68 -15.47 -2.69 2.29
C SER A 68 -14.20 -1.93 1.95
N ILE A 69 -13.17 -2.01 2.78
CA ILE A 69 -11.86 -1.45 2.45
C ILE A 69 -11.44 -2.16 1.16
N LYS A 70 -11.51 -1.43 0.05
CA LYS A 70 -11.29 -1.99 -1.26
C LYS A 70 -9.79 -2.22 -1.45
N ARG A 71 -9.41 -3.34 -2.06
CA ARG A 71 -8.00 -3.68 -2.27
C ARG A 71 -7.33 -2.66 -3.21
N CYS A 72 -6.05 -2.40 -2.99
CA CYS A 72 -5.19 -1.66 -3.90
C CYS A 72 -4.17 -2.61 -4.52
N LEU A 73 -3.88 -2.47 -5.81
CA LEU A 73 -2.78 -3.14 -6.48
C LEU A 73 -1.63 -2.15 -6.65
N SER A 74 -0.44 -2.57 -6.26
CA SER A 74 0.79 -1.80 -6.39
C SER A 74 1.90 -2.62 -7.03
N VAL A 75 2.80 -1.95 -7.73
CA VAL A 75 4.17 -2.44 -7.91
C VAL A 75 4.96 -2.02 -6.68
N VAL A 76 5.67 -2.95 -6.07
CA VAL A 76 6.57 -2.69 -4.95
C VAL A 76 7.99 -3.01 -5.40
N ALA A 77 8.91 -2.14 -5.07
CA ALA A 77 10.33 -2.33 -5.29
C ALA A 77 11.06 -2.49 -3.95
N GLU A 78 11.93 -3.49 -3.88
CA GLU A 78 12.81 -3.73 -2.74
C GLU A 78 14.27 -3.60 -3.15
N HIS A 79 15.08 -3.09 -2.22
CA HIS A 79 16.54 -3.13 -2.31
C HIS A 79 17.04 -4.57 -2.25
N GLN A 80 17.99 -4.88 -3.12
CA GLN A 80 18.78 -6.11 -3.06
C GLN A 80 20.18 -5.80 -2.50
N ALA A 81 21.14 -6.70 -2.70
CA ALA A 81 22.54 -6.44 -2.37
C ALA A 81 23.04 -5.14 -3.06
N GLU A 82 24.07 -4.53 -2.48
CA GLU A 82 24.62 -3.29 -3.01
C GLU A 82 25.07 -3.46 -4.46
N GLY A 83 24.60 -2.55 -5.33
CA GLY A 83 24.91 -2.57 -6.76
C GLY A 83 24.00 -3.47 -7.61
N GLU A 84 23.12 -4.27 -7.00
CA GLU A 84 22.15 -5.10 -7.71
C GLU A 84 20.88 -4.32 -8.13
N PRO A 85 20.22 -4.69 -9.24
CA PRO A 85 18.91 -4.18 -9.61
C PRO A 85 17.87 -4.39 -8.49
N LYS A 86 16.95 -3.43 -8.34
CA LYS A 86 15.85 -3.59 -7.37
C LYS A 86 14.97 -4.78 -7.75
N HIS A 87 14.51 -5.50 -6.74
CA HIS A 87 13.52 -6.56 -6.95
C HIS A 87 12.13 -5.95 -7.06
N TRP A 88 11.40 -6.26 -8.14
CA TRP A 88 10.03 -5.78 -8.33
C TRP A 88 9.04 -6.92 -8.26
N TYR A 89 7.87 -6.61 -7.69
CA TYR A 89 6.75 -7.53 -7.63
C TYR A 89 5.41 -6.78 -7.57
N LEU A 90 4.34 -7.51 -7.85
CA LEU A 90 2.98 -7.02 -7.64
C LEU A 90 2.51 -7.35 -6.23
N PHE A 91 1.85 -6.39 -5.60
CA PHE A 91 1.29 -6.53 -4.27
C PHE A 91 -0.13 -5.99 -4.22
N ALA A 92 -1.08 -6.84 -3.83
CA ALA A 92 -2.46 -6.45 -3.61
C ALA A 92 -2.83 -6.59 -2.14
N HIS A 93 -3.20 -5.48 -1.51
CA HIS A 93 -3.53 -5.45 -0.08
C HIS A 93 -4.75 -4.58 0.18
N ARG A 94 -5.34 -4.70 1.37
CA ARG A 94 -6.34 -3.77 1.88
C ARG A 94 -5.63 -2.74 2.76
N PRO A 95 -5.54 -1.47 2.34
CA PRO A 95 -4.84 -0.47 3.13
C PRO A 95 -5.55 -0.23 4.46
N ASN A 96 -4.82 -0.29 5.56
CA ASN A 96 -5.24 0.17 6.89
C ASN A 96 -5.13 1.71 6.98
N ASP A 97 -5.34 2.26 8.17
CA ASP A 97 -5.26 3.72 8.42
C ASP A 97 -3.87 4.32 8.15
N MET A 98 -2.82 3.49 8.09
CA MET A 98 -1.45 3.87 7.75
C MET A 98 -1.16 3.76 6.24
N GLY A 99 -2.13 3.28 5.45
CA GLY A 99 -1.97 3.07 4.02
C GLY A 99 -1.19 1.80 3.64
N THR A 100 -0.86 0.94 4.60
CA THR A 100 -0.19 -0.35 4.40
C THR A 100 -1.12 -1.49 4.81
N GLY A 101 -0.64 -2.72 4.80
CA GLY A 101 -1.41 -3.85 5.31
C GLY A 101 -0.98 -5.14 4.65
N PRO A 102 -1.38 -6.27 5.23
CA PRO A 102 -1.02 -7.55 4.69
C PRO A 102 -1.80 -7.83 3.39
N GLY A 103 -1.22 -8.65 2.52
CA GLY A 103 -1.80 -8.89 1.20
C GLY A 103 -1.11 -9.97 0.37
N GLN A 104 -1.61 -10.11 -0.85
CA GLN A 104 -1.15 -11.09 -1.84
C GLN A 104 0.05 -10.55 -2.62
N VAL A 105 1.10 -11.36 -2.73
CA VAL A 105 2.29 -11.06 -3.52
C VAL A 105 2.35 -11.93 -4.77
N TRP A 106 2.62 -11.32 -5.92
CA TRP A 106 3.03 -12.01 -7.14
C TRP A 106 4.41 -11.56 -7.59
N GLN A 107 5.37 -12.47 -7.51
CA GLN A 107 6.76 -12.24 -7.89
C GLN A 107 7.37 -13.46 -8.58
N VAL A 108 8.51 -13.20 -9.23
CA VAL A 108 9.47 -14.21 -9.68
C VAL A 108 10.82 -13.93 -9.02
N THR A 109 11.49 -14.96 -8.52
CA THR A 109 12.77 -14.85 -7.82
C THR A 109 13.81 -15.81 -8.43
N GLY A 110 15.08 -15.60 -8.09
CA GLY A 110 16.22 -16.33 -8.65
C GLY A 110 17.04 -15.48 -9.60
N ASP A 111 18.05 -16.10 -10.21
CA ASP A 111 18.89 -15.46 -11.22
C ASP A 111 18.13 -15.25 -12.53
N ALA A 112 18.52 -14.24 -13.31
CA ALA A 112 17.92 -13.95 -14.60
C ALA A 112 18.00 -15.12 -15.60
N GLU A 113 18.94 -16.05 -15.42
CA GLU A 113 19.03 -17.29 -16.20
C GLU A 113 17.91 -18.28 -15.86
N PHE A 114 17.45 -18.31 -14.60
CA PHE A 114 16.53 -19.31 -14.07
C PHE A 114 15.61 -18.71 -12.99
N MET A 115 14.77 -17.73 -13.36
CA MET A 115 13.76 -17.22 -12.44
C MET A 115 12.61 -18.21 -12.30
N ARG A 116 12.02 -18.25 -11.11
CA ARG A 116 10.88 -19.10 -10.77
C ARG A 116 9.81 -18.30 -10.04
N TYR A 117 8.57 -18.76 -10.11
CA TYR A 117 7.50 -18.19 -9.30
C TYR A 117 7.79 -18.35 -7.82
N ASP A 118 7.53 -17.30 -7.06
CA ASP A 118 7.57 -17.31 -5.59
C ASP A 118 6.41 -16.49 -5.03
N HIS A 119 5.22 -16.77 -5.54
CA HIS A 119 4.00 -16.11 -5.11
C HIS A 119 3.71 -16.47 -3.64
N SER A 120 3.60 -15.45 -2.80
CA SER A 120 3.23 -15.64 -1.40
C SER A 120 1.76 -15.29 -1.21
N ALA A 121 0.97 -16.28 -0.80
CA ALA A 121 -0.38 -16.06 -0.27
C ALA A 121 -0.38 -15.69 1.22
N ALA A 122 0.79 -15.66 1.87
CA ALA A 122 0.88 -15.28 3.27
C ALA A 122 0.55 -13.78 3.42
N ASP A 123 -0.37 -13.50 4.34
CA ASP A 123 -0.87 -12.16 4.68
C ASP A 123 0.23 -11.37 5.41
N VAL A 124 1.23 -10.91 4.64
CA VAL A 124 2.41 -10.18 5.14
C VAL A 124 2.37 -8.74 4.62
N ASP A 125 2.59 -7.78 5.51
CA ASP A 125 2.73 -6.37 5.15
C ASP A 125 4.10 -6.09 4.55
N ARG A 126 4.18 -6.19 3.22
CA ARG A 126 5.42 -5.98 2.46
C ARG A 126 5.91 -4.54 2.45
N MET A 127 5.03 -3.56 2.69
CA MET A 127 5.44 -2.16 2.75
C MET A 127 6.18 -1.81 4.05
N SER A 128 6.12 -2.71 5.04
CA SER A 128 6.87 -2.59 6.31
C SER A 128 8.24 -3.28 6.30
N SER A 129 8.64 -3.87 5.16
CA SER A 129 9.90 -4.60 5.00
C SER A 129 11.12 -3.68 5.17
N PRO A 130 12.20 -4.12 5.85
CA PRO A 130 13.46 -3.36 5.91
C PRO A 130 14.08 -3.09 4.54
N SER A 131 13.81 -3.96 3.56
CA SER A 131 14.29 -3.82 2.19
C SER A 131 13.37 -2.97 1.32
N TYR A 132 12.24 -2.46 1.83
CA TYR A 132 11.33 -1.63 1.06
C TYR A 132 12.03 -0.38 0.51
N ALA A 133 11.92 -0.15 -0.81
CA ALA A 133 12.46 1.03 -1.48
C ALA A 133 11.35 2.03 -1.81
N TRP A 134 10.38 1.59 -2.60
CA TRP A 134 9.24 2.40 -3.04
C TRP A 134 8.10 1.51 -3.53
N HIS A 135 6.91 2.09 -3.66
CA HIS A 135 5.82 1.44 -4.39
C HIS A 135 5.06 2.46 -5.25
N GLN A 136 4.40 1.96 -6.28
CA GLN A 136 3.47 2.71 -7.10
C GLN A 136 2.12 2.00 -7.09
N VAL A 137 1.07 2.68 -6.65
CA VAL A 137 -0.31 2.18 -6.78
C VAL A 137 -0.69 2.23 -8.26
N VAL A 138 -0.98 1.07 -8.84
CA VAL A 138 -1.34 0.93 -10.27
C VAL A 138 -2.84 0.73 -10.47
N SER A 139 -3.56 0.29 -9.42
CA SER A 139 -5.02 0.20 -9.41
C SER A 139 -5.55 0.43 -8.01
N ARG A 140 -6.59 1.27 -7.89
CA ARG A 140 -7.32 1.49 -6.63
C ARG A 140 -8.64 0.76 -6.69
N ALA A 141 -9.14 0.36 -5.53
CA ALA A 141 -10.47 -0.18 -5.40
C ALA A 141 -10.74 -1.47 -6.21
N LEU A 142 -9.76 -2.38 -6.21
CA LEU A 142 -9.78 -3.64 -6.93
C LEU A 142 -10.86 -4.58 -6.35
N ALA A 143 -11.93 -4.77 -7.13
CA ALA A 143 -12.99 -5.73 -6.86
C ALA A 143 -12.48 -7.19 -6.94
N ASP A 144 -13.23 -8.13 -6.35
CA ASP A 144 -12.83 -9.54 -6.26
C ASP A 144 -12.59 -10.19 -7.63
N GLU A 145 -13.46 -9.92 -8.61
CA GLU A 145 -13.33 -10.42 -9.98
C GLU A 145 -12.04 -9.94 -10.65
N ARG A 146 -11.73 -8.64 -10.51
CA ARG A 146 -10.49 -8.06 -11.05
C ARG A 146 -9.25 -8.57 -10.31
N PHE A 147 -9.36 -8.81 -9.00
CA PHE A 147 -8.29 -9.43 -8.21
C PHE A 147 -7.99 -10.85 -8.67
N ALA A 148 -9.03 -11.68 -8.89
CA ALA A 148 -8.86 -13.02 -9.45
C ALA A 148 -8.19 -12.96 -10.84
N ARG A 149 -8.57 -11.99 -11.67
CA ARG A 149 -7.95 -11.80 -12.99
C ARG A 149 -6.47 -11.43 -12.90
N VAL A 150 -6.06 -10.63 -11.90
CA VAL A 150 -4.64 -10.34 -11.63
C VAL A 150 -3.87 -11.62 -11.31
N ASP A 151 -4.42 -12.49 -10.46
CA ASP A 151 -3.79 -13.77 -10.10
C ASP A 151 -3.62 -14.68 -11.33
N GLU A 152 -4.67 -14.83 -12.14
CA GLU A 152 -4.63 -15.61 -13.38
C GLU A 152 -3.55 -15.13 -14.35
N ILE A 153 -3.49 -13.81 -14.58
CA ILE A 153 -2.52 -13.22 -15.52
C ILE A 153 -1.10 -13.37 -15.00
N ALA A 154 -0.87 -13.08 -13.71
CA ALA A 154 0.45 -13.20 -13.10
C ALA A 154 0.98 -14.65 -13.18
N ARG A 155 0.13 -15.64 -12.89
CA ARG A 155 0.49 -17.07 -12.96
C ARG A 155 0.69 -17.57 -14.39
N ALA A 156 0.02 -16.97 -15.37
CA ALA A 156 0.16 -17.33 -16.77
C ALA A 156 1.41 -16.72 -17.43
N GLU A 157 1.98 -15.66 -16.85
CA GLU A 157 3.12 -14.94 -17.43
C GLU A 157 4.43 -15.65 -17.09
N ARG A 158 5.13 -16.15 -18.11
CA ARG A 158 6.33 -16.99 -17.92
C ARG A 158 7.44 -16.20 -17.21
N PRO A 159 8.11 -16.78 -16.19
CA PRO A 159 9.27 -16.17 -15.58
C PRO A 159 10.39 -16.00 -16.61
N PRO A 160 11.24 -14.96 -16.45
CA PRO A 160 12.47 -14.81 -17.20
C PRO A 160 13.33 -16.07 -17.14
N SER A 161 13.86 -16.49 -18.28
CA SER A 161 14.83 -17.58 -18.37
C SER A 161 15.75 -17.36 -19.55
N ALA A 162 17.03 -17.66 -19.37
CA ALA A 162 18.04 -17.57 -20.42
C ALA A 162 18.95 -18.81 -20.35
N PRO A 163 19.42 -19.33 -21.51
CA PRO A 163 20.34 -20.48 -21.52
C PRO A 163 21.72 -20.15 -20.96
N SER A 164 22.07 -18.87 -20.85
CA SER A 164 23.31 -18.37 -20.25
C SER A 164 23.18 -16.90 -19.87
N ARG A 165 24.07 -16.43 -19.00
CA ARG A 165 24.15 -15.01 -18.57
C ARG A 165 24.25 -14.03 -19.74
N ALA A 166 25.06 -14.36 -20.76
CA ALA A 166 25.22 -13.52 -21.95
C ALA A 166 23.94 -13.40 -22.80
N ALA A 167 23.01 -14.35 -22.65
CA ALA A 167 21.72 -14.37 -23.34
C ALA A 167 20.58 -13.76 -22.50
N VAL A 168 20.88 -13.19 -21.33
CA VAL A 168 19.87 -12.52 -20.49
C VAL A 168 19.40 -11.24 -21.19
N THR A 169 18.09 -11.17 -21.41
CA THR A 169 17.41 -10.01 -22.01
C THR A 169 16.39 -9.38 -21.07
N GLU A 170 16.20 -9.94 -19.87
CA GLU A 170 15.22 -9.48 -18.88
C GLU A 170 15.44 -10.10 -17.50
N HIS A 171 14.84 -9.48 -16.48
CA HIS A 171 14.78 -9.95 -15.10
C HIS A 171 13.38 -9.69 -14.51
N CYS A 172 13.21 -9.77 -13.19
CA CYS A 172 11.92 -9.67 -12.49
C CYS A 172 11.14 -8.38 -12.78
N GLN A 173 11.84 -7.27 -13.08
CA GLN A 173 11.20 -6.00 -13.47
C GLN A 173 10.52 -6.13 -14.84
N GLY A 174 11.20 -6.76 -15.81
CA GLY A 174 10.65 -7.03 -17.14
C GLY A 174 9.41 -7.93 -17.07
N TRP A 175 9.45 -8.97 -16.24
CA TRP A 175 8.27 -9.79 -15.95
C TRP A 175 7.11 -8.97 -15.39
N THR A 176 7.37 -8.11 -14.40
CA THR A 176 6.37 -7.23 -13.80
C THR A 176 5.73 -6.33 -14.86
N ILE A 177 6.52 -5.72 -15.75
CA ILE A 177 6.01 -4.90 -16.85
C ILE A 177 5.15 -5.73 -17.83
N ARG A 178 5.54 -6.95 -18.20
CA ARG A 178 4.69 -7.81 -19.06
C ARG A 178 3.34 -8.10 -18.42
N VAL A 179 3.32 -8.42 -17.12
CA VAL A 179 2.07 -8.63 -16.38
C VAL A 179 1.21 -7.36 -16.41
N LEU A 180 1.80 -6.19 -16.12
CA LEU A 180 1.07 -4.92 -16.15
C LEU A 180 0.50 -4.60 -17.54
N ARG A 181 1.26 -4.83 -18.62
CA ARG A 181 0.77 -4.64 -20.00
C ARG A 181 -0.44 -5.51 -20.31
N ARG A 182 -0.47 -6.75 -19.80
CA ARG A 182 -1.66 -7.61 -19.92
C ARG A 182 -2.83 -7.09 -19.10
N LEU A 183 -2.58 -6.55 -17.90
CA LEU A 183 -3.61 -5.91 -17.07
C LEU A 183 -4.17 -4.62 -17.67
N VAL A 184 -3.40 -3.90 -18.49
CA VAL A 184 -3.90 -2.77 -19.30
C VAL A 184 -4.94 -3.26 -20.30
N GLY A 185 -4.68 -4.39 -20.97
CA GLY A 185 -5.65 -5.01 -21.89
C GLY A 185 -6.98 -5.40 -21.25
N GLU A 186 -6.99 -5.64 -19.94
CA GLU A 186 -8.19 -5.95 -19.13
C GLU A 186 -8.82 -4.69 -18.49
N GLY A 187 -8.27 -3.50 -18.72
CA GLY A 187 -8.74 -2.25 -18.11
C GLY A 187 -8.57 -2.19 -16.58
N ILE A 188 -7.63 -2.96 -16.02
CA ILE A 188 -7.34 -3.01 -14.58
C ILE A 188 -6.28 -1.96 -14.21
N VAL A 189 -5.31 -1.72 -15.10
CA VAL A 189 -4.21 -0.78 -14.95
C VAL A 189 -4.24 0.23 -16.09
N ASP A 190 -3.87 1.48 -15.80
CA ASP A 190 -3.72 2.52 -16.81
C ASP A 190 -2.38 2.41 -17.56
N GLU A 191 -2.41 2.52 -18.88
CA GLU A 191 -1.22 2.40 -19.73
C GLU A 191 -0.15 3.47 -19.43
N SER A 192 -0.55 4.67 -19.02
CA SER A 192 0.39 5.75 -18.66
C SER A 192 1.26 5.38 -17.46
N VAL A 193 0.71 4.62 -16.50
CA VAL A 193 1.44 4.16 -15.32
C VAL A 193 2.48 3.11 -15.72
N VAL A 194 2.16 2.23 -16.67
CA VAL A 194 3.12 1.24 -17.19
C VAL A 194 4.28 1.92 -17.91
N ARG A 195 3.99 2.90 -18.80
CA ARG A 195 5.03 3.69 -19.47
C ARG A 195 5.93 4.43 -18.50
N MET A 196 5.36 4.97 -17.42
CA MET A 196 6.13 5.62 -16.37
C MET A 196 7.07 4.62 -15.66
N LEU A 197 6.55 3.45 -15.28
CA LEU A 197 7.34 2.41 -14.61
C LEU A 197 8.44 1.84 -15.49
N GLU A 198 8.23 1.70 -16.79
CA GLU A 198 9.29 1.30 -17.74
C GLU A 198 10.51 2.24 -17.68
N GLY A 199 10.28 3.54 -17.46
CA GLY A 199 11.35 4.53 -17.28
C GLY A 199 12.14 4.39 -15.96
N TYR A 200 11.62 3.63 -15.00
CA TYR A 200 12.29 3.35 -13.71
C TYR A 200 13.00 1.99 -13.69
N MET A 201 12.93 1.21 -14.78
CA MET A 201 13.62 -0.07 -14.84
C MET A 201 15.13 0.10 -14.75
N ASP A 202 15.75 -0.72 -13.92
CA ASP A 202 17.20 -0.83 -13.86
C ASP A 202 17.72 -1.49 -15.15
N PRO A 203 18.92 -1.12 -15.62
CA PRO A 203 19.50 -1.73 -16.80
C PRO A 203 19.84 -3.19 -16.56
N ILE A 204 19.70 -4.00 -17.61
CA ILE A 204 20.18 -5.38 -17.60
C ILE A 204 21.71 -5.34 -17.62
N ARG A 205 22.33 -5.93 -16.60
CA ARG A 205 23.79 -6.06 -16.51
C ARG A 205 24.16 -7.49 -16.90
N ASN A 206 24.91 -7.60 -18.00
CA ASN A 206 25.48 -8.85 -18.51
C ASN A 206 26.97 -8.93 -18.18
#